data_AF-A0A4V0BQM4-F1
#
_entry.id   AF-A0A4V0BQM4-F1
#
_cell.length_a   1.000
_cell.length_b   1.000
_cell.length_c   1.000
_cell.angle_alpha   90.00
_cell.angle_beta   90.00
_cell.angle_gamma   90.00
#
_symmetry.space_group_name_H-M   'P 1'
#
loop_
_entity.id
_entity.type
_entity.pdbx_description
1 polymer ?
#
loop_
_entity_poly.entity_id
_entity_poly.type
_entity_poly.pdbx_seq_one_letter_code
_entity_poly.pdbx_strand_id
1 'polypeptide(L)' 'MSDVDQEKLSIIMQKRGISFSDLATPAKGEIAKVFGAGGGTQIKLGISVSWYEKMGLLKKIK' A
#
# COMPACT_ATOMS: atom_id res chain seq x y z
N MET A 1 6.68 15.42 2.37
CA MET A 1 5.93 14.82 3.50
C MET A 1 6.32 15.59 4.76
N SER A 2 5.35 15.97 5.59
CA SER A 2 5.64 16.74 6.82
C SER A 2 6.17 15.85 7.95
N ASP A 3 6.79 16.43 8.98
CA ASP A 3 7.22 15.68 10.18
C ASP A 3 6.04 14.99 10.88
N VAL A 4 4.88 15.67 10.92
CA VAL A 4 3.63 15.10 11.44
C VAL A 4 3.15 13.90 10.62
N ASP A 5 3.34 13.94 9.29
CA ASP A 5 3.01 12.79 8.45
C ASP A 5 3.98 11.62 8.69
N GLN A 6 5.27 11.88 8.92
CA GLN A 6 6.26 10.86 9.25
C GLN A 6 5.92 10.16 10.58
N GLU A 7 5.54 10.94 11.60
CA GLU A 7 5.11 10.39 12.90
C GLU A 7 3.83 9.56 12.78
N LYS A 8 2.84 10.04 12.02
CA LYS A 8 1.62 9.25 11.78
C LYS A 8 1.92 7.95 11.05
N LEU A 9 2.81 7.99 10.05
CA LEU A 9 3.20 6.80 9.30
C LEU A 9 3.93 5.80 10.20
N SER A 10 4.85 6.25 11.06
CA SER A 10 5.58 5.38 11.98
C SER A 10 4.65 4.69 12.99
N ILE A 11 3.65 5.41 13.54
CA ILE A 11 2.64 4.83 14.42
C ILE A 11 1.81 3.76 13.69
N ILE A 12 1.40 4.03 12.45
CA ILE A 12 0.63 3.06 11.64
C ILE A 12 1.46 1.80 11.38
N MET A 13 2.74 1.97 11.03
CA MET A 13 3.66 0.87 10.77
C MET A 13 3.87 0.02 12.02
N GLN A 14 4.09 0.65 13.17
CA GLN A 14 4.23 -0.04 14.45
C GLN A 14 2.95 -0.82 14.81
N LYS A 15 1.78 -0.20 14.68
CA LYS A 15 0.48 -0.85 14.95
C LYS A 15 0.21 -2.06 14.05
N ARG A 16 0.70 -2.03 12.82
CA ARG A 16 0.54 -3.11 11.84
C ARG A 16 1.68 -4.13 11.87
N GLY A 17 2.73 -3.89 12.66
CA GLY A 17 3.91 -4.74 12.71
C GLY A 17 4.66 -4.83 11.38
N ILE A 18 4.65 -3.76 10.58
CA ILE A 18 5.29 -3.70 9.26
C ILE A 18 6.49 -2.75 9.25
N SER A 19 7.52 -3.12 8.50
CA SER A 19 8.73 -2.35 8.28
C SER A 19 8.66 -1.54 6.98
N PHE A 20 9.64 -0.65 6.76
CA PHE A 20 9.76 0.06 5.49
C PHE A 20 10.02 -0.90 4.32
N SER A 21 10.74 -2.00 4.56
CA SER A 21 11.00 -3.03 3.55
C SER A 21 9.69 -3.70 3.09
N ASP A 22 8.74 -3.90 3.99
CA ASP A 22 7.42 -4.44 3.67
C ASP A 22 6.58 -3.48 2.84
N LEU A 23 6.77 -2.16 3.03
CA LEU A 23 6.12 -1.15 2.18
C LEU A 23 6.69 -1.14 0.77
N ALA A 24 8.00 -1.39 0.63
CA ALA A 24 8.71 -1.41 -0.65
C ALA A 24 8.51 -2.72 -1.44
N THR A 25 8.00 -3.77 -0.80
CA THR A 25 7.86 -5.10 -1.40
C THR A 25 6.38 -5.49 -1.49
N PRO A 26 5.61 -4.92 -2.44
CA PRO A 26 4.20 -5.25 -2.58
C PRO A 26 4.03 -6.69 -3.07
N ALA A 27 3.08 -7.41 -2.46
CA ALA A 27 2.73 -8.75 -2.90
C ALA A 27 1.92 -8.70 -4.20
N LYS A 28 2.14 -9.65 -5.10
CA LYS A 28 1.45 -9.76 -6.39
C LYS A 28 0.87 -11.16 -6.55
N GLY A 29 -0.36 -11.26 -7.05
CA GLY A 29 -1.00 -12.55 -7.28
C GLY A 29 -2.28 -12.46 -8.10
N GLU A 30 -2.86 -13.61 -8.44
CA GLU A 30 -4.13 -13.68 -9.16
C GLU A 30 -5.32 -13.46 -8.21
N ILE A 31 -6.33 -12.73 -8.68
CA ILE A 31 -7.59 -12.54 -7.96
C ILE A 31 -8.49 -13.75 -8.23
N ALA A 32 -8.94 -14.38 -7.15
CA ALA A 32 -9.95 -15.44 -7.22
C ALA A 32 -11.22 -14.97 -7.94
N LYS A 33 -11.88 -15.86 -8.68
CA LYS A 33 -13.16 -15.56 -9.33
C LYS A 33 -14.29 -15.54 -8.30
N VAL A 34 -14.78 -14.34 -7.98
CA VAL A 34 -15.87 -14.10 -7.02
C VAL A 34 -16.84 -13.05 -7.60
N PHE A 35 -18.10 -13.06 -7.19
CA PHE A 35 -19.13 -12.16 -7.75
C PHE A 35 -19.27 -12.20 -9.29
N GLY A 36 -18.99 -13.35 -9.91
CA GLY A 36 -19.07 -13.52 -11.37
C GLY A 36 -17.89 -12.95 -12.17
N ALA A 37 -16.85 -12.41 -11.51
CA ALA A 37 -15.67 -11.81 -12.16
C ALA A 37 -14.36 -12.21 -11.44
N GLY A 38 -13.23 -12.15 -12.14
CA GLY A 38 -11.91 -12.43 -11.57
C GLY A 38 -10.89 -12.88 -12.62
N GLY A 39 -9.78 -13.46 -12.18
CA GLY A 39 -8.65 -13.84 -13.06
C GLY A 39 -7.73 -12.68 -13.44
N GLY A 40 -7.95 -11.50 -12.87
CA GLY A 40 -7.01 -10.37 -12.96
C GLY A 40 -5.81 -10.57 -12.04
N THR A 41 -4.74 -9.80 -12.28
CA THR A 41 -3.60 -9.73 -11.36
C THR A 41 -3.79 -8.57 -10.37
N GLN A 42 -3.69 -8.84 -9.08
CA GLN A 42 -3.72 -7.84 -8.01
C GLN A 42 -2.32 -7.59 -7.43
N ILE A 43 -2.10 -6.34 -7.04
CA ILE A 43 -0.99 -5.91 -6.20
C ILE A 43 -1.57 -5.55 -4.83
N LYS A 44 -1.01 -6.10 -3.76
CA LYS A 44 -1.40 -5.83 -2.38
C LYS A 44 -0.33 -4.98 -1.70
N LEU A 45 -0.74 -3.78 -1.30
CA LEU A 45 0.08 -2.84 -0.53
C LEU A 45 -0.04 -3.11 0.98
N GLY A 46 1.00 -2.79 1.75
CA GLY A 46 1.00 -2.96 3.21
C GLY A 46 0.14 -1.94 3.97
N ILE A 47 -0.08 -0.77 3.35
CA ILE A 47 -0.89 0.34 3.89
C ILE A 47 -1.74 0.98 2.78
N SER A 48 -2.55 1.97 3.16
CA SER A 48 -3.40 2.73 2.23
C SER A 48 -2.60 3.33 1.07
N VAL A 49 -3.19 3.30 -0.14
CA VAL A 49 -2.66 3.92 -1.37
C VAL A 49 -2.28 5.39 -1.14
N SER A 50 -3.05 6.12 -0.33
CA SER A 50 -2.80 7.54 -0.05
C SER A 50 -1.44 7.81 0.60
N TRP A 51 -0.89 6.86 1.35
CA TRP A 51 0.47 6.99 1.90
C TRP A 51 1.53 6.85 0.81
N TYR A 52 1.32 5.95 -0.15
CA TYR A 52 2.23 5.80 -1.29
C TYR A 52 2.21 7.04 -2.19
N GLU A 53 1.05 7.69 -2.36
CA GLU A 53 0.95 8.99 -3.04
C GLU A 53 1.68 10.10 -2.26
N LYS A 54 1.49 10.17 -0.93
CA LYS A 54 2.20 11.14 -0.08
C LYS A 54 3.72 10.94 -0.07
N MET A 55 4.19 9.71 -0.19
CA MET A 55 5.61 9.36 -0.34
C MET A 55 6.15 9.62 -1.75
N GLY A 56 5.29 9.96 -2.72
CA GLY A 56 5.67 10.17 -4.12
C GLY A 56 5.95 8.88 -4.89
N LEU A 57 5.62 7.71 -4.32
CA LEU A 57 5.80 6.39 -4.95
C LEU A 57 4.70 6.07 -5.96
N LEU A 58 3.51 6.65 -5.77
CA LEU A 58 2.39 6.56 -6.71
C LEU A 58 1.95 7.96 -7.12
N LYS A 59 1.46 8.07 -8.35
CA LYS A 59 0.82 9.28 -8.86
C LYS A 59 -0.45 8.91 -9.59
N LYS A 60 -1.49 9.72 -9.40
CA LYS A 60 -2.71 9.65 -10.20
C LYS A 60 -2.40 10.10 -11.63
N ILE A 61 -2.84 9.33 -12.62
CA ILE A 61 -2.82 9.71 -14.03
C ILE A 61 -4.25 10.11 -14.42
N LYS A 62 -4.39 11.19 -15.20
CA LYS A 62 -5.67 11.65 -15.76
C LYS A 62 -5.85 11.09 -17.15
#